data_AF-A0A4Y1ZT57-F1
#
_entry.id   AF-A0A4Y1ZT57-F1
#
_cell.length_a   1.000
_cell.length_b   1.000
_cell.length_c   1.000
_cell.angle_alpha   90.00
_cell.angle_beta   90.00
_cell.angle_gamma   90.00
#
_symmetry.space_group_name_H-M   'P 1'
#
loop_
_entity.id
_entity.type
_entity.pdbx_description
1 polymer ?
#
loop_
_entity_poly.entity_id
_entity_poly.type
_entity_poly.pdbx_seq_one_letter_code
_entity_poly.pdbx_strand_id
1 'polypeptide(L)'
;VIQLPKVLSVHYETAEYFLNKLPEVLGIDTVELTQKSPLILKRPTETIQELEEILRKFNISDKQLLNCPKVMTFTPRTLEERLEYLCTSEDFALLKSYKKFLWLVYHYGNLNTRLEALKALDLPRSINAFVATNSSFQNYLSFSKSRSNVEDVCHYLAEFFKLDSKEVMLKLREFPNTHNACLANTSQVVHFLLGAGVTKQQIYNGLGIILYDFGVVKEYFKELRNSSACRPFKYWVNHYNLIQLLIYIIEVDHGFKGSRSYKVGSKYLDSNELTMSSYA
;
A
#
# COMPACT_ATOMS: atom_id res chain seq x y z
N VAL A 1 25.44 2.68 -25.40
CA VAL A 1 25.04 1.94 -26.63
C VAL A 1 23.57 1.61 -26.52
N ILE A 2 22.73 2.27 -27.33
CA ILE A 2 21.27 2.35 -27.16
C ILE A 2 20.62 1.01 -27.55
N GLN A 3 20.11 0.26 -26.57
CA GLN A 3 19.37 -1.01 -26.77
C GLN A 3 17.87 -0.76 -26.98
N LEU A 4 17.45 0.00 -27.99
CA LEU A 4 16.01 0.09 -28.33
C LEU A 4 15.84 0.15 -29.86
N PRO A 5 15.71 -1.00 -30.55
CA PRO A 5 15.49 -1.08 -32.01
C PRO A 5 14.29 -0.27 -32.50
N LYS A 6 13.36 0.09 -31.61
CA LYS A 6 12.11 0.79 -31.94
C LYS A 6 12.26 2.32 -32.07
N VAL A 7 13.32 2.92 -31.52
CA VAL A 7 13.58 4.37 -31.69
C VAL A 7 14.05 4.67 -33.11
N LEU A 8 14.80 3.74 -33.71
CA LEU A 8 15.33 3.86 -35.08
C LEU A 8 14.25 3.96 -36.17
N SER A 9 12.98 3.73 -35.81
CA SER A 9 11.84 3.87 -36.72
C SER A 9 11.11 5.22 -36.60
N VAL A 10 11.55 6.11 -35.71
CA VAL A 10 11.03 7.48 -35.60
C VAL A 10 11.99 8.41 -36.32
N HIS A 11 11.48 9.20 -37.26
CA HIS A 11 12.31 10.18 -37.99
C HIS A 11 12.80 11.27 -37.04
N TYR A 12 14.01 11.79 -37.24
CA TYR A 12 14.63 12.76 -36.33
C TYR A 12 13.77 14.02 -36.18
N GLU A 13 13.21 14.52 -37.28
CA GLU A 13 12.34 15.72 -37.31
C GLU A 13 11.08 15.53 -36.47
N THR A 14 10.51 14.32 -36.47
CA THR A 14 9.32 14.00 -35.66
C THR A 14 9.67 13.99 -34.17
N ALA A 15 10.82 13.41 -33.82
CA ALA A 15 11.28 13.42 -32.43
C ALA A 15 11.62 14.83 -31.95
N GLU A 16 12.29 15.63 -32.77
CA GLU A 16 12.63 17.03 -32.47
C GLU A 16 11.37 17.90 -32.32
N TYR A 17 10.42 17.80 -33.25
CA TYR A 17 9.13 18.47 -33.14
C TYR A 17 8.40 18.09 -31.84
N PHE A 18 8.36 16.80 -31.51
CA PHE A 18 7.71 16.30 -30.31
C PHE A 18 8.35 16.90 -29.04
N LEU A 19 9.68 16.86 -28.94
CA LEU A 19 10.42 17.38 -27.78
C LEU A 19 10.30 18.90 -27.65
N ASN A 20 10.27 19.64 -28.77
CA ASN A 20 10.08 21.09 -28.75
C ASN A 20 8.66 21.49 -28.36
N LYS A 21 7.65 20.73 -28.81
CA LYS A 21 6.24 21.01 -28.51
C LYS A 21 5.84 20.58 -27.09
N LEU A 22 6.43 19.51 -26.58
CA LEU A 22 6.21 18.98 -25.24
C LEU A 22 7.56 18.83 -24.53
N PRO A 23 8.14 19.92 -23.99
CA PRO A 23 9.40 19.83 -23.26
C PRO A 23 9.24 19.08 -21.93
N GLU A 24 8.07 19.19 -21.31
CA GLU A 24 7.73 18.51 -20.06
C GLU A 24 6.37 17.84 -20.16
N VAL A 25 6.23 16.70 -19.48
CA VAL A 25 4.96 15.99 -19.26
C VAL A 25 4.82 15.71 -17.78
N LEU A 26 3.76 16.24 -17.16
CA LEU A 26 3.53 16.12 -15.71
C LEU A 26 4.71 16.67 -14.86
N GLY A 27 5.44 17.65 -15.39
CA GLY A 27 6.64 18.22 -14.75
C GLY A 27 7.91 17.36 -14.88
N ILE A 28 7.89 16.31 -15.69
CA ILE A 28 9.05 15.48 -16.02
C ILE A 28 9.59 15.91 -17.38
N ASP A 29 10.91 16.02 -17.50
CA ASP A 29 11.58 16.22 -18.79
C ASP A 29 11.19 15.10 -19.77
N THR A 30 10.62 15.47 -20.91
CA THR A 30 10.19 14.52 -21.94
C THR A 30 11.34 13.65 -22.45
N VAL A 31 12.58 14.14 -22.43
CA VAL A 31 13.78 13.35 -22.75
C VAL A 31 13.94 12.20 -21.74
N GLU A 32 13.78 12.46 -20.44
CA GLU A 32 13.84 11.41 -19.41
C GLU A 32 12.73 10.38 -19.61
N LEU A 33 11.50 10.85 -19.87
CA LEU A 33 10.34 9.98 -20.08
C LEU A 33 10.51 9.07 -21.30
N THR A 34 11.03 9.62 -22.41
CA THR A 34 11.23 8.90 -23.67
C THR A 34 12.42 7.96 -23.63
N GLN A 35 13.45 8.21 -22.81
CA GLN A 35 14.50 7.23 -22.54
C GLN A 35 13.94 5.95 -21.90
N LYS A 36 12.96 6.08 -21.00
CA LYS A 36 12.32 4.92 -20.34
C LYS A 36 11.27 4.24 -21.20
N SER A 37 10.53 5.00 -22.00
CA SER A 37 9.50 4.47 -22.90
C SER A 37 9.50 5.23 -24.23
N PRO A 38 10.35 4.84 -25.18
CA PRO A 38 10.50 5.58 -26.43
C PRO A 38 9.30 5.50 -27.36
N LEU A 39 8.37 4.58 -27.10
CA LEU A 39 7.12 4.46 -27.86
C LEU A 39 6.23 5.71 -27.72
N ILE A 40 6.48 6.56 -26.72
CA ILE A 40 5.78 7.82 -26.53
C ILE A 40 6.01 8.77 -27.71
N LEU A 41 7.22 8.77 -28.29
CA LEU A 41 7.57 9.61 -29.46
C LEU A 41 6.75 9.30 -30.72
N LYS A 42 6.07 8.15 -30.76
CA LYS A 42 5.22 7.74 -31.89
C LYS A 42 3.77 8.21 -31.74
N ARG A 43 3.43 8.86 -30.62
CA ARG A 43 2.08 9.30 -30.31
C ARG A 43 1.90 10.74 -30.78
N PRO A 44 0.69 11.12 -31.24
CA PRO A 44 0.37 12.53 -31.44
C PRO A 44 0.53 13.31 -30.13
N THR A 45 1.09 14.51 -30.21
CA THR A 45 1.34 15.37 -29.04
C THR A 45 0.06 15.71 -28.28
N GLU A 46 -1.05 15.89 -29.02
CA GLU A 46 -2.37 16.19 -28.48
C GLU A 46 -2.86 15.05 -27.58
N THR A 47 -2.58 13.81 -27.98
CA THR A 47 -2.97 12.64 -27.18
C THR A 47 -2.17 12.53 -25.89
N ILE A 48 -0.91 12.96 -25.90
CA ILE A 48 -0.06 12.98 -24.70
C ILE A 48 -0.52 14.06 -23.73
N GLN A 49 -0.96 15.22 -24.25
CA GLN A 49 -1.56 16.29 -23.43
C GLN A 49 -2.86 15.81 -22.77
N GLU A 50 -3.77 15.17 -23.52
CA GLU A 50 -5.00 14.61 -22.95
C GLU A 50 -4.71 13.56 -21.86
N LEU A 51 -3.72 12.69 -22.09
CA LEU A 51 -3.29 11.71 -21.08
C LEU A 51 -2.72 12.40 -19.83
N GLU A 52 -1.95 13.47 -19.99
CA GLU A 52 -1.44 14.27 -18.89
C GLU A 52 -2.57 14.90 -18.07
N GLU A 53 -3.57 15.49 -18.72
CA GLU A 53 -4.75 16.05 -18.05
C GLU A 53 -5.50 15.00 -17.23
N ILE A 54 -5.66 13.79 -17.77
CA ILE A 54 -6.25 12.66 -17.04
C ILE A 54 -5.39 12.30 -15.82
N LEU A 55 -4.07 12.17 -15.99
CA LEU A 55 -3.18 11.86 -14.87
C LEU A 55 -3.25 12.93 -13.76
N ARG A 56 -3.32 14.22 -14.13
CA ARG A 56 -3.52 15.35 -13.20
C ARG A 56 -4.87 15.27 -12.51
N LYS A 57 -5.96 15.01 -13.24
CA LYS A 57 -7.32 14.81 -12.70
C LYS A 57 -7.35 13.75 -11.60
N PHE A 58 -6.60 12.66 -11.78
CA PHE A 58 -6.50 11.59 -10.78
C PHE A 58 -5.41 11.82 -9.72
N ASN A 59 -4.77 12.98 -9.66
CA ASN A 59 -3.68 13.29 -8.72
C ASN A 59 -2.52 12.28 -8.78
N ILE A 60 -2.14 11.86 -9.99
CA ILE A 60 -0.95 11.03 -10.19
C ILE A 60 0.29 11.92 -10.15
N SER A 61 1.32 11.47 -9.42
CA SER A 61 2.60 12.16 -9.31
C SER A 61 3.56 11.84 -10.46
N ASP A 62 4.49 12.76 -10.69
CA ASP A 62 5.68 12.58 -11.53
C ASP A 62 6.45 11.28 -11.20
N LYS A 63 6.67 11.01 -9.91
CA LYS A 63 7.37 9.82 -9.42
C LYS A 63 6.66 8.52 -9.81
N GLN A 64 5.33 8.54 -9.81
CA GLN A 64 4.53 7.38 -10.24
C GLN A 64 4.64 7.20 -11.75
N LEU A 65 4.52 8.28 -12.52
CA LEU A 65 4.67 8.24 -13.98
C LEU A 65 6.04 7.74 -14.40
N LEU A 66 7.12 8.21 -13.77
CA LEU A 66 8.49 7.73 -14.00
C LEU A 66 8.70 6.25 -13.67
N ASN A 67 7.86 5.66 -12.82
CA ASN A 67 7.91 4.24 -12.49
C ASN A 67 7.21 3.36 -13.53
N CYS A 68 6.18 3.89 -14.20
CA CYS A 68 5.50 3.19 -15.29
C CYS A 68 5.15 4.14 -16.46
N PRO A 69 6.14 4.64 -17.22
CA PRO A 69 5.89 5.53 -18.36
C PRO A 69 5.05 4.88 -19.47
N LYS A 70 4.98 3.54 -19.47
CA LYS A 70 4.24 2.75 -20.46
C LYS A 70 2.75 3.09 -20.49
N VAL A 71 2.17 3.63 -19.42
CA VAL A 71 0.76 4.03 -19.42
C VAL A 71 0.46 5.13 -20.45
N MET A 72 1.46 5.94 -20.84
CA MET A 72 1.34 6.96 -21.89
C MET A 72 1.15 6.37 -23.30
N THR A 73 1.22 5.04 -23.43
CA THR A 73 0.94 4.35 -24.70
C THR A 73 -0.53 3.97 -24.86
N PHE A 74 -1.35 4.09 -23.81
CA PHE A 74 -2.79 3.84 -23.88
C PHE A 74 -3.57 4.96 -24.57
N THR A 75 -4.79 4.65 -25.02
CA THR A 75 -5.74 5.68 -25.43
C THR A 75 -6.25 6.44 -24.20
N PRO A 76 -6.58 7.74 -24.31
CA PRO A 76 -7.11 8.56 -23.21
C PRO A 76 -8.27 7.87 -22.48
N ARG A 77 -9.26 7.38 -23.26
CA ARG A 77 -10.39 6.60 -22.76
C ARG A 77 -9.98 5.38 -21.92
N THR A 78 -9.04 4.57 -22.42
CA THR A 78 -8.60 3.36 -21.69
C THR A 78 -7.89 3.72 -20.38
N LEU A 79 -7.09 4.78 -20.38
CA LEU A 79 -6.41 5.23 -19.17
C LEU A 79 -7.42 5.72 -18.13
N GLU A 80 -8.39 6.54 -18.55
CA GLU A 80 -9.42 7.10 -17.68
C GLU A 80 -10.30 6.01 -17.06
N GLU A 81 -10.87 5.11 -17.87
CA GLU A 81 -11.73 4.01 -17.39
C GLU A 81 -11.01 3.14 -16.34
N ARG A 82 -9.72 2.84 -16.57
CA ARG A 82 -8.92 2.02 -15.63
C ARG A 82 -8.59 2.78 -14.35
N LEU A 83 -8.25 4.06 -14.43
CA LEU A 83 -7.97 4.88 -13.25
C LEU A 83 -9.22 5.09 -12.40
N GLU A 84 -10.38 5.29 -13.04
CA GLU A 84 -11.67 5.44 -12.37
C GLU A 84 -12.01 4.18 -11.57
N TYR A 85 -11.88 3.00 -12.19
CA TYR A 85 -12.08 1.72 -11.50
C TYR A 85 -11.14 1.57 -10.28
N LEU A 86 -9.84 1.80 -10.48
CA LEU A 86 -8.84 1.62 -9.42
C LEU A 86 -9.00 2.62 -8.26
N CYS A 87 -9.46 3.85 -8.54
CA CYS A 87 -9.67 4.86 -7.51
C CYS A 87 -11.00 4.68 -6.77
N THR A 88 -12.00 4.06 -7.40
CA THR A 88 -13.33 3.85 -6.81
C THR A 88 -13.42 2.52 -6.05
N SER A 89 -12.64 1.52 -6.45
CA SER A 89 -12.62 0.21 -5.80
C SER A 89 -11.98 0.28 -4.41
N GLU A 90 -12.68 -0.21 -3.39
CA GLU A 90 -12.16 -0.29 -2.01
C GLU A 90 -10.87 -1.11 -1.90
N ASP A 91 -10.69 -2.10 -2.77
CA ASP A 91 -9.52 -2.98 -2.78
C ASP A 91 -8.25 -2.31 -3.33
N PHE A 92 -8.41 -1.33 -4.22
CA PHE A 92 -7.29 -0.69 -4.92
C PHE A 92 -7.07 0.78 -4.55
N ALA A 93 -8.09 1.48 -4.04
CA ALA A 93 -8.00 2.89 -3.69
C ALA A 93 -6.91 3.17 -2.65
N LEU A 94 -6.71 2.25 -1.70
CA LEU A 94 -5.64 2.33 -0.69
C LEU A 94 -4.23 2.29 -1.30
N LEU A 95 -4.09 1.74 -2.51
CA LEU A 95 -2.82 1.61 -3.21
C LEU A 95 -2.48 2.84 -4.08
N LYS A 96 -3.37 3.84 -4.16
CA LYS A 96 -3.18 5.03 -5.00
C LYS A 96 -1.92 5.82 -4.68
N SER A 97 -1.55 5.84 -3.41
CA SER A 97 -0.39 6.50 -2.83
C SER A 97 0.96 5.93 -3.34
N TYR A 98 0.95 4.72 -3.90
CA TYR A 98 2.17 3.97 -4.16
C TYR A 98 2.87 4.41 -5.45
N LYS A 99 4.21 4.47 -5.42
CA LYS A 99 5.04 4.74 -6.60
C LYS A 99 4.78 3.78 -7.77
N LYS A 100 4.38 2.53 -7.48
CA LYS A 100 4.08 1.50 -8.50
C LYS A 100 2.61 1.50 -8.93
N PHE A 101 1.76 2.39 -8.43
CA PHE A 101 0.30 2.36 -8.66
C PHE A 101 -0.07 2.23 -10.14
N LEU A 102 0.61 2.96 -11.03
CA LEU A 102 0.37 2.90 -12.47
C LEU A 102 0.65 1.54 -13.11
N TRP A 103 1.41 0.65 -12.46
CA TRP A 103 1.55 -0.73 -12.91
C TRP A 103 0.23 -1.53 -12.79
N LEU A 104 -0.67 -1.15 -11.88
CA LEU A 104 -2.01 -1.72 -11.81
C LEU A 104 -2.80 -1.37 -13.07
N VAL A 105 -2.73 -0.11 -13.52
CA VAL A 105 -3.32 0.32 -14.80
C VAL A 105 -2.76 -0.49 -15.97
N TYR A 106 -1.45 -0.71 -15.97
CA TYR A 106 -0.79 -1.48 -17.03
C TYR A 106 -1.20 -2.96 -17.03
N HIS A 107 -1.29 -3.59 -15.86
CA HIS A 107 -1.66 -5.00 -15.67
C HIS A 107 -3.16 -5.24 -15.43
N TYR A 108 -4.00 -4.28 -15.78
CA TYR A 108 -5.44 -4.26 -15.47
C TYR A 108 -6.16 -5.57 -15.78
N GLY A 109 -5.86 -6.21 -16.92
CA GLY A 109 -6.55 -7.41 -17.39
C GLY A 109 -6.50 -8.61 -16.44
N ASN A 110 -5.51 -8.68 -15.55
CA ASN A 110 -5.36 -9.79 -14.60
C ASN A 110 -5.76 -9.42 -13.16
N LEU A 111 -6.10 -8.16 -12.89
CA LEU A 111 -6.28 -7.67 -11.51
C LEU A 111 -7.41 -8.38 -10.78
N ASN A 112 -8.58 -8.50 -11.40
CA ASN A 112 -9.75 -9.10 -10.75
C ASN A 112 -9.52 -10.58 -10.47
N THR A 113 -8.99 -11.34 -11.42
CA THR A 113 -8.64 -12.75 -11.21
C THR A 113 -7.65 -12.93 -10.06
N ARG A 114 -6.65 -12.06 -9.95
CA ARG A 114 -5.68 -12.10 -8.83
C ARG A 114 -6.31 -11.68 -7.52
N LEU A 115 -7.16 -10.67 -7.52
CA LEU A 115 -7.88 -10.21 -6.34
C LEU A 115 -8.76 -11.32 -5.75
N GLU A 116 -9.53 -12.00 -6.61
CA GLU A 116 -10.36 -13.13 -6.18
C GLU A 116 -9.52 -14.28 -5.63
N ALA A 117 -8.38 -14.61 -6.24
CA ALA A 117 -7.47 -15.62 -5.73
C ALA A 117 -6.88 -15.25 -4.36
N LEU A 118 -6.50 -13.98 -4.16
CA LEU A 118 -5.99 -13.50 -2.88
C LEU A 118 -7.08 -13.50 -1.81
N LYS A 119 -8.31 -13.11 -2.14
CA LYS A 119 -9.46 -13.16 -1.21
C LYS A 119 -9.80 -14.59 -0.81
N ALA A 120 -9.82 -15.52 -1.76
CA ALA A 120 -10.15 -16.92 -1.50
C ALA A 120 -9.16 -17.62 -0.54
N LEU A 121 -7.89 -17.19 -0.55
CA LEU A 121 -6.83 -17.73 0.31
C LEU A 121 -6.53 -16.85 1.53
N ASP A 122 -7.33 -15.80 1.77
CA ASP A 122 -7.11 -14.79 2.82
C ASP A 122 -5.67 -14.24 2.84
N LEU A 123 -5.12 -13.98 1.64
CA LEU A 123 -3.77 -13.48 1.46
C LEU A 123 -3.72 -11.94 1.40
N PRO A 124 -2.61 -11.33 1.85
CA PRO A 124 -2.43 -9.89 1.79
C PRO A 124 -2.53 -9.32 0.37
N ARG A 125 -3.33 -8.26 0.21
CA ARG A 125 -3.53 -7.54 -1.05
C ARG A 125 -2.44 -6.48 -1.21
N SER A 126 -1.31 -6.86 -1.81
CA SER A 126 -0.21 -5.93 -2.11
C SER A 126 -0.09 -5.57 -3.57
N ILE A 127 0.46 -4.39 -3.82
CA ILE A 127 0.75 -3.95 -5.18
C ILE A 127 1.73 -4.89 -5.89
N ASN A 128 2.69 -5.47 -5.15
CA ASN A 128 3.64 -6.43 -5.71
C ASN A 128 2.96 -7.74 -6.12
N ALA A 129 1.96 -8.23 -5.39
CA ALA A 129 1.20 -9.42 -5.78
C ALA A 129 0.40 -9.18 -7.08
N PHE A 130 -0.20 -8.00 -7.22
CA PHE A 130 -0.95 -7.64 -8.42
C PHE A 130 -0.07 -7.45 -9.66
N VAL A 131 1.15 -6.94 -9.49
CA VAL A 131 2.08 -6.60 -10.60
C VAL A 131 3.04 -7.75 -10.93
N ALA A 132 3.11 -8.80 -10.10
CA ALA A 132 4.01 -9.95 -10.30
C ALA A 132 3.80 -10.63 -11.67
N THR A 133 4.79 -11.39 -12.15
CA THR A 133 4.58 -12.31 -13.28
C THR A 133 3.65 -13.45 -12.86
N ASN A 134 3.05 -14.17 -13.82
CA ASN A 134 2.16 -15.29 -13.48
C ASN A 134 2.89 -16.40 -12.71
N SER A 135 4.14 -16.71 -13.07
CA SER A 135 4.96 -17.68 -12.32
C SER A 135 5.25 -17.21 -10.90
N SER A 136 5.66 -15.95 -10.73
CA SER A 136 5.89 -15.38 -9.39
C SER A 136 4.61 -15.29 -8.56
N PHE A 137 3.46 -15.03 -9.19
CA PHE A 137 2.17 -15.01 -8.52
C PHE A 137 1.74 -16.41 -8.08
N GLN A 138 1.87 -17.43 -8.93
CA GLN A 138 1.57 -18.82 -8.53
C GLN A 138 2.46 -19.29 -7.38
N ASN A 139 3.76 -18.96 -7.43
CA ASN A 139 4.66 -19.19 -6.31
C ASN A 139 4.22 -18.41 -5.06
N TYR A 140 3.75 -17.17 -5.21
CA TYR A 140 3.24 -16.39 -4.09
C TYR A 140 2.04 -17.07 -3.42
N LEU A 141 1.13 -17.67 -4.19
CA LEU A 141 -0.01 -18.42 -3.65
C LEU A 141 0.40 -19.70 -2.92
N SER A 142 1.48 -20.38 -3.37
CA SER A 142 1.93 -21.64 -2.77
C SER A 142 2.71 -21.47 -1.47
N PHE A 143 3.38 -20.33 -1.25
CA PHE A 143 4.20 -20.06 -0.05
C PHE A 143 3.47 -19.25 1.04
N SER A 144 2.17 -19.49 1.23
CA SER A 144 1.16 -18.64 1.88
C SER A 144 1.30 -18.31 3.39
N LYS A 145 2.31 -18.77 4.13
CA LYS A 145 2.27 -18.68 5.62
C LYS A 145 3.02 -17.54 6.30
N SER A 146 3.84 -16.72 5.62
CA SER A 146 4.65 -15.72 6.35
C SER A 146 5.15 -14.53 5.51
N ARG A 147 4.27 -13.88 4.74
CA ARG A 147 4.67 -12.68 3.98
C ARG A 147 3.65 -11.56 4.12
N SER A 148 3.76 -10.80 5.21
CA SER A 148 3.27 -9.43 5.23
C SER A 148 4.00 -8.57 4.21
N ASN A 149 3.27 -7.62 3.64
CA ASN A 149 3.86 -6.59 2.81
C ASN A 149 4.16 -5.38 3.70
N VAL A 150 5.13 -5.55 4.60
CA VAL A 150 5.59 -4.47 5.51
C VAL A 150 6.05 -3.25 4.72
N GLU A 151 6.68 -3.47 3.56
CA GLU A 151 7.04 -2.38 2.63
C GLU A 151 5.84 -1.55 2.24
N ASP A 152 4.70 -2.20 2.01
CA ASP A 152 3.50 -1.50 1.62
C ASP A 152 2.99 -0.66 2.78
N VAL A 153 2.88 -1.24 3.97
CA VAL A 153 2.52 -0.51 5.19
C VAL A 153 3.44 0.70 5.42
N CYS A 154 4.75 0.53 5.28
CA CYS A 154 5.72 1.62 5.44
C CYS A 154 5.47 2.75 4.45
N HIS A 155 5.18 2.44 3.18
CA HIS A 155 4.89 3.46 2.17
C HIS A 155 3.62 4.25 2.48
N TYR A 156 2.53 3.56 2.82
CA TYR A 156 1.27 4.21 3.21
C TYR A 156 1.47 5.16 4.40
N LEU A 157 2.14 4.69 5.45
CA LEU A 157 2.40 5.48 6.64
C LEU A 157 3.36 6.65 6.39
N ALA A 158 4.39 6.45 5.56
CA ALA A 158 5.33 7.50 5.19
C ALA A 158 4.61 8.68 4.51
N GLU A 159 3.70 8.39 3.59
CA GLU A 159 2.88 9.43 2.97
C GLU A 159 1.91 10.07 3.97
N PHE A 160 1.27 9.26 4.81
CA PHE A 160 0.32 9.72 5.81
C PHE A 160 0.96 10.68 6.85
N PHE A 161 2.19 10.40 7.27
CA PHE A 161 2.95 11.21 8.23
C PHE A 161 3.86 12.25 7.57
N LYS A 162 4.02 12.23 6.25
CA LYS A 162 5.00 13.04 5.50
C LYS A 162 6.46 12.80 5.95
N LEU A 163 6.82 11.54 6.12
CA LEU A 163 8.15 11.08 6.55
C LEU A 163 8.81 10.22 5.46
N ASP A 164 10.10 9.87 5.64
CA ASP A 164 10.73 8.90 4.76
C ASP A 164 10.30 7.45 5.08
N SER A 165 10.12 6.63 4.05
CA SER A 165 9.70 5.24 4.23
C SER A 165 10.70 4.41 5.04
N LYS A 166 12.00 4.73 4.97
CA LYS A 166 13.02 4.05 5.78
C LYS A 166 12.91 4.42 7.26
N GLU A 167 12.57 5.66 7.58
CA GLU A 167 12.35 6.10 8.97
C GLU A 167 11.18 5.36 9.60
N VAL A 168 10.07 5.26 8.86
CA VAL A 168 8.90 4.47 9.30
C VAL A 168 9.26 3.00 9.49
N MET A 169 10.05 2.43 8.56
CA MET A 169 10.49 1.04 8.67
C MET A 169 11.38 0.80 9.90
N LEU A 170 12.31 1.71 10.19
CA LEU A 170 13.15 1.63 11.38
C LEU A 170 12.30 1.70 12.65
N LYS A 171 11.34 2.63 12.69
CA LYS A 171 10.42 2.75 13.83
C LYS A 171 9.58 1.51 14.02
N LEU A 172 9.05 0.94 12.94
CA LEU A 172 8.22 -0.24 13.00
C LEU A 172 9.04 -1.45 13.51
N ARG A 173 10.31 -1.58 13.12
CA ARG A 173 11.23 -2.65 13.57
C ARG A 173 11.51 -2.64 15.06
N GLU A 174 11.22 -1.56 15.78
CA GLU A 174 11.29 -1.53 17.25
C GLU A 174 10.24 -2.46 17.89
N PHE A 175 9.18 -2.81 17.17
CA PHE A 175 8.09 -3.64 17.68
C PHE A 175 8.24 -5.11 17.26
N PRO A 176 7.90 -6.06 18.16
CA PRO A 176 7.84 -7.46 17.79
C PRO A 176 6.76 -7.70 16.74
N ASN A 177 6.94 -8.71 15.89
CA ASN A 177 5.98 -9.08 14.84
C ASN A 177 5.65 -7.99 13.81
N THR A 178 6.63 -7.18 13.43
CA THR A 178 6.49 -6.30 12.25
C THR A 178 5.97 -7.02 11.02
N HIS A 179 6.29 -8.31 10.89
CA HIS A 179 5.81 -9.18 9.84
C HIS A 179 4.32 -9.51 9.90
N ASN A 180 3.55 -9.00 10.86
CA ASN A 180 2.09 -9.10 10.88
C ASN A 180 1.42 -7.85 10.29
N ALA A 181 2.18 -6.81 9.97
CA ALA A 181 1.63 -5.58 9.43
C ALA A 181 0.93 -5.82 8.08
N CYS A 182 -0.35 -5.50 8.01
CA CYS A 182 -1.16 -5.56 6.79
C CYS A 182 -1.69 -4.16 6.47
N LEU A 183 -1.66 -3.76 5.19
CA LEU A 183 -2.10 -2.44 4.75
C LEU A 183 -3.57 -2.17 5.08
N ALA A 184 -4.45 -3.15 4.81
CA ALA A 184 -5.87 -3.01 5.07
C ALA A 184 -6.16 -2.76 6.57
N ASN A 185 -5.57 -3.59 7.45
CA ASN A 185 -5.68 -3.42 8.90
C ASN A 185 -5.11 -2.08 9.37
N THR A 186 -3.92 -1.73 8.89
CA THR A 186 -3.24 -0.47 9.25
C THR A 186 -4.12 0.73 8.91
N SER A 187 -4.70 0.75 7.71
CA SER A 187 -5.59 1.82 7.26
C SER A 187 -6.82 1.93 8.18
N GLN A 188 -7.48 0.81 8.48
CA GLN A 188 -8.65 0.79 9.37
C GLN A 188 -8.33 1.31 10.77
N VAL A 189 -7.23 0.85 11.38
CA VAL A 189 -6.77 1.29 12.71
C VAL A 189 -6.47 2.79 12.71
N VAL A 190 -5.71 3.28 11.75
CA VAL A 190 -5.34 4.70 11.66
C VAL A 190 -6.57 5.58 11.48
N HIS A 191 -7.46 5.25 10.54
CA HIS A 191 -8.67 6.03 10.29
C HIS A 191 -9.62 6.04 11.49
N PHE A 192 -9.78 4.90 12.17
CA PHE A 192 -10.60 4.83 13.38
C PHE A 192 -10.04 5.69 14.51
N LEU A 193 -8.74 5.61 14.79
CA LEU A 193 -8.11 6.39 15.86
C LEU A 193 -8.20 7.90 15.58
N LEU A 194 -7.98 8.33 14.33
CA LEU A 194 -8.18 9.72 13.93
C LEU A 194 -9.64 10.17 14.14
N GLY A 195 -10.60 9.38 13.67
CA GLY A 195 -12.03 9.66 13.86
C GLY A 195 -12.44 9.69 15.33
N ALA A 196 -11.68 9.01 16.19
CA ALA A 196 -11.88 8.99 17.63
C ALA A 196 -11.20 10.16 18.38
N GLY A 197 -10.54 11.08 17.65
CA GLY A 197 -9.90 12.28 18.19
C GLY A 197 -8.41 12.13 18.50
N VAL A 198 -7.78 11.00 18.17
CA VAL A 198 -6.33 10.80 18.36
C VAL A 198 -5.57 11.56 17.28
N THR A 199 -4.50 12.25 17.67
CA THR A 199 -3.65 13.00 16.75
C THR A 199 -2.69 12.09 15.99
N LYS A 200 -2.25 12.52 14.79
CA LYS A 200 -1.21 11.81 14.02
C LYS A 200 0.05 11.56 14.85
N GLN A 201 0.45 12.51 15.68
CA GLN A 201 1.66 12.40 16.49
C GLN A 201 1.55 11.33 17.58
N GLN A 202 0.39 11.18 18.22
CA GLN A 202 0.13 10.09 19.16
C GLN A 202 0.15 8.72 18.48
N ILE A 203 -0.42 8.61 17.26
CA ILE A 203 -0.39 7.36 16.48
C ILE A 203 1.05 7.01 16.11
N TYR A 204 1.85 7.99 15.65
CA TYR A 204 3.26 7.76 15.31
C TYR A 204 4.08 7.35 16.53
N ASN A 205 3.85 7.98 17.69
CA ASN A 205 4.50 7.60 18.94
C ASN A 205 4.20 6.14 19.29
N GLY A 206 2.93 5.74 19.18
CA GLY A 206 2.45 4.39 19.48
C GLY A 206 2.31 3.49 18.25
N LEU A 207 3.25 3.57 17.30
CA LEU A 207 3.10 2.95 15.98
C LEU A 207 2.81 1.45 16.01
N GLY A 208 3.30 0.73 17.03
CA GLY A 208 3.04 -0.69 17.23
C GLY A 208 1.56 -1.07 17.29
N ILE A 209 0.63 -0.12 17.55
CA ILE A 209 -0.81 -0.40 17.59
C ILE A 209 -1.35 -0.98 16.28
N ILE A 210 -0.71 -0.67 15.14
CA ILE A 210 -1.14 -1.15 13.82
C ILE A 210 -0.92 -2.67 13.62
N LEU A 211 -0.14 -3.29 14.51
CA LEU A 211 0.15 -4.72 14.50
C LEU A 211 -0.97 -5.56 15.16
N TYR A 212 -1.91 -4.89 15.82
CA TYR A 212 -3.09 -5.50 16.41
C TYR A 212 -4.26 -5.47 15.43
N ASP A 213 -5.10 -6.50 15.49
CA ASP A 213 -6.31 -6.58 14.69
C ASP A 213 -7.24 -5.39 14.98
N PHE A 214 -7.85 -4.84 13.93
CA PHE A 214 -8.76 -3.70 14.03
C PHE A 214 -9.91 -3.93 15.02
N GLY A 215 -10.47 -5.14 15.08
CA GLY A 215 -11.53 -5.49 16.02
C GLY A 215 -11.08 -5.33 17.47
N VAL A 216 -9.90 -5.86 17.79
CA VAL A 216 -9.27 -5.75 19.12
C VAL A 216 -9.02 -4.29 19.47
N VAL A 217 -8.36 -3.52 18.59
CA VAL A 217 -8.07 -2.10 18.84
C VAL A 217 -9.37 -1.33 19.11
N LYS A 218 -10.42 -1.58 18.33
CA LYS A 218 -11.71 -0.91 18.47
C LYS A 218 -12.42 -1.24 19.77
N GLU A 219 -12.37 -2.49 20.23
CA GLU A 219 -12.95 -2.94 21.49
C GLU A 219 -12.23 -2.31 22.68
N TYR A 220 -10.92 -2.51 22.77
CA TYR A 220 -10.11 -1.98 23.87
C TYR A 220 -10.10 -0.45 23.93
N PHE A 221 -10.16 0.23 22.78
CA PHE A 221 -10.26 1.69 22.79
C PHE A 221 -11.60 2.19 23.35
N LYS A 222 -12.70 1.44 23.19
CA LYS A 222 -13.98 1.76 23.83
C LYS A 222 -13.91 1.51 25.33
N GLU A 223 -13.28 0.41 25.76
CA GLU A 223 -13.11 0.09 27.18
C GLU A 223 -12.20 1.10 27.89
N LEU A 224 -11.13 1.53 27.22
CA LEU A 224 -10.20 2.55 27.71
C LEU A 224 -10.93 3.83 28.14
N ARG A 225 -11.96 4.25 27.39
CA ARG A 225 -12.77 5.44 27.71
C ARG A 225 -13.54 5.31 29.02
N ASN A 226 -13.88 4.08 29.40
CA ASN A 226 -14.70 3.76 30.57
C ASN A 226 -13.87 3.27 31.77
N SER A 227 -12.63 2.85 31.52
CA SER A 227 -11.67 2.30 32.49
C SER A 227 -11.35 3.29 33.61
N SER A 228 -11.25 2.78 34.83
CA SER A 228 -10.82 3.55 36.00
C SER A 228 -9.42 4.15 35.83
N ALA A 229 -8.53 3.48 35.08
CA ALA A 229 -7.17 3.93 34.82
C ALA A 229 -7.09 5.27 34.05
N CYS A 230 -8.14 5.60 33.29
CA CYS A 230 -8.17 6.81 32.45
C CYS A 230 -9.16 7.86 32.94
N ARG A 231 -9.71 7.76 34.16
CA ARG A 231 -10.69 8.74 34.62
C ARG A 231 -10.02 10.02 35.16
N PRO A 232 -10.43 11.22 34.70
CA PRO A 232 -11.38 11.47 33.60
C PRO A 232 -10.69 11.44 32.22
N PHE A 233 -11.31 10.75 31.27
CA PHE A 233 -10.71 10.47 29.94
C PHE A 233 -10.39 11.76 29.17
N LYS A 234 -11.10 12.85 29.47
CA LYS A 234 -10.87 14.19 28.90
C LYS A 234 -9.41 14.65 28.97
N TYR A 235 -8.67 14.30 30.02
CA TYR A 235 -7.25 14.66 30.14
C TYR A 235 -6.32 13.72 29.36
N TRP A 236 -6.78 12.51 29.06
CA TRP A 236 -6.02 11.49 28.35
C TRP A 236 -6.14 11.58 26.83
N VAL A 237 -7.25 12.11 26.29
CA VAL A 237 -7.46 12.26 24.84
C VAL A 237 -6.29 12.96 24.15
N ASN A 238 -5.74 14.00 24.78
CA ASN A 238 -4.63 14.79 24.24
C ASN A 238 -3.26 14.34 24.76
N HIS A 239 -3.21 13.30 25.60
CA HIS A 239 -1.96 12.88 26.23
C HIS A 239 -1.08 12.13 25.23
N TYR A 240 0.20 12.49 25.15
CA TYR A 240 1.15 11.95 24.18
C TYR A 240 1.27 10.41 24.22
N ASN A 241 1.09 9.81 25.40
CA ASN A 241 1.21 8.36 25.64
C ASN A 241 -0.12 7.58 25.58
N LEU A 242 -1.21 8.18 25.06
CA LEU A 242 -2.53 7.52 25.02
C LEU A 242 -2.49 6.17 24.29
N ILE A 243 -1.79 6.10 23.16
CA ILE A 243 -1.71 4.87 22.36
C ILE A 243 -0.84 3.81 23.03
N GLN A 244 0.23 4.20 23.72
CA GLN A 244 1.05 3.28 24.52
C GLN A 244 0.24 2.66 25.65
N LEU A 245 -0.61 3.44 26.30
CA LEU A 245 -1.49 2.94 27.34
C LEU A 245 -2.50 1.93 26.78
N LEU A 246 -3.06 2.20 25.60
CA LEU A 246 -3.92 1.25 24.90
C LEU A 246 -3.18 -0.06 24.59
N ILE A 247 -1.98 0.02 24.02
CA ILE A 247 -1.13 -1.16 23.75
C ILE A 247 -0.86 -1.92 25.05
N TYR A 248 -0.50 -1.22 26.13
CA TYR A 248 -0.25 -1.82 27.43
C TYR A 248 -1.45 -2.60 27.95
N ILE A 249 -2.66 -2.04 27.88
CA ILE A 249 -3.88 -2.73 28.35
C ILE A 249 -4.16 -3.97 27.50
N ILE A 250 -4.02 -3.86 26.18
CA ILE A 250 -4.15 -5.02 25.28
C ILE A 250 -3.14 -6.11 25.70
N GLU A 251 -1.87 -5.75 25.92
CA GLU A 251 -0.83 -6.72 26.32
C GLU A 251 -1.06 -7.32 27.70
N VAL A 252 -1.51 -6.54 28.69
CA VAL A 252 -1.82 -7.02 30.05
C VAL A 252 -2.90 -8.09 30.02
N ASP A 253 -4.01 -7.83 29.33
CA ASP A 253 -5.13 -8.77 29.26
C ASP A 253 -4.77 -10.06 28.50
N HIS A 254 -3.79 -9.97 27.59
CA HIS A 254 -3.26 -11.12 26.85
C HIS A 254 -2.00 -11.74 27.47
N GLY A 255 -1.60 -11.29 28.66
CA GLY A 255 -0.49 -11.86 29.44
C GLY A 255 0.90 -11.61 28.87
N PHE A 256 1.13 -10.47 28.19
CA PHE A 256 2.39 -10.05 27.58
C PHE A 256 3.02 -11.08 26.64
N LYS A 257 2.20 -11.96 26.07
CA LYS A 257 2.62 -12.93 25.08
C LYS A 257 2.56 -12.22 23.74
N GLY A 258 3.62 -11.51 23.39
CA GLY A 258 3.78 -10.82 22.11
C GLY A 258 3.82 -11.76 20.91
N SER A 259 3.00 -12.82 20.83
CA SER A 259 2.81 -13.73 19.71
C SER A 259 1.53 -14.58 19.87
N ARG A 260 0.72 -14.58 18.80
CA ARG A 260 -0.19 -15.63 18.28
C ARG A 260 -1.70 -15.45 18.46
N SER A 261 -2.34 -15.32 17.29
CA SER A 261 -3.71 -15.73 16.95
C SER A 261 -4.82 -15.08 17.78
N TYR A 262 -5.36 -13.98 17.24
CA TYR A 262 -6.53 -13.30 17.76
C TYR A 262 -7.74 -14.25 17.74
N LYS A 263 -8.27 -14.59 18.93
CA LYS A 263 -9.54 -15.32 19.05
C LYS A 263 -10.68 -14.37 18.69
N VAL A 264 -11.34 -14.62 17.56
CA VAL A 264 -12.75 -14.25 17.40
C VAL A 264 -13.57 -15.51 17.63
N GLY A 265 -14.31 -15.53 18.73
CA GLY A 265 -15.28 -16.60 19.01
C GLY A 265 -14.69 -17.84 19.69
N SER A 266 -15.41 -18.31 20.69
CA SER A 266 -15.18 -19.55 21.43
C SER A 266 -14.87 -20.74 20.50
N LYS A 267 -13.61 -21.19 20.46
CA LYS A 267 -13.17 -22.60 20.39
C LYS A 267 -11.65 -22.67 20.55
N TYR A 268 -11.19 -23.51 21.47
CA TYR A 268 -9.77 -23.86 21.60
C TYR A 268 -9.42 -24.83 20.46
N LEU A 269 -8.45 -24.46 19.63
CA LEU A 269 -7.66 -25.43 18.87
C LEU A 269 -6.26 -25.38 19.46
N ASP A 270 -5.96 -26.37 20.29
CA ASP A 270 -4.67 -26.55 20.94
C ASP A 270 -3.67 -27.03 19.89
N SER A 271 -2.65 -26.23 19.58
CA SER A 271 -1.61 -26.59 18.62
C SER A 271 -0.41 -27.27 19.30
N ASN A 272 -0.67 -28.19 20.24
CA ASN A 272 0.34 -28.93 20.99
C ASN A 272 0.27 -30.46 20.87
N GLU A 273 -0.53 -31.02 19.95
CA GLU A 273 -0.59 -32.49 19.73
C GLU A 273 0.20 -33.02 18.51
N LEU A 274 1.01 -32.22 17.81
CA LEU A 274 1.69 -32.67 16.58
C LEU A 274 3.22 -32.84 16.67
N THR A 275 3.81 -32.90 17.87
CA THR A 275 5.26 -33.13 18.04
C THR A 275 5.66 -34.32 18.91
N MET A 276 4.81 -35.35 19.03
CA MET A 276 5.14 -36.60 19.74
C MET A 276 4.64 -37.87 19.00
N SER A 277 4.85 -37.97 17.68
CA SER A 277 4.62 -39.24 16.94
C SER A 277 5.54 -39.40 15.71
N SER A 278 6.85 -39.22 15.88
CA SER A 278 7.82 -39.63 14.87
C SER A 278 9.15 -40.15 15.43
N TYR A 279 9.14 -40.68 16.65
CA TYR A 279 10.24 -41.47 17.20
C TYR A 279 9.69 -42.64 18.01
N ALA A 280 9.27 -43.68 17.29
CA ALA A 280 9.25 -45.09 17.71
C ALA A 280 9.04 -45.95 16.46
#